data_AF-A0A1A0KMQ0-F1
#
_entry.id   AF-A0A1A0KMQ0-F1
#
_cell.length_a   1.000
_cell.length_b   1.000
_cell.length_c   1.000
_cell.angle_alpha   90.00
_cell.angle_beta   90.00
_cell.angle_gamma   90.00
#
_symmetry.space_group_name_H-M   'P 1'
#
loop_
_entity.id
_entity.type
_entity.pdbx_description
1 polymer ?
#
loop_
_entity_poly.entity_id
_entity_poly.type
_entity_poly.pdbx_seq_one_letter_code
_entity_poly.pdbx_strand_id
1 'polypeptide(L)'
;MSDDAQEIVDEIVTKIGRERAERQAMQEAAKNGDYIDSDGARVTPKFLQFMRLAQEGKLPDPGDVPEVDPEVRRLIEELTVVHLPEWRTPSGRKIAEPAVARIPQAARLAQYLVDRGWAQQPERERIRWAPTPGGLTDPFDTGLHYERDENGEWPVIDPEAFWDIEHIETKQQQDGTWVAAHHRGIAFTGATKSEAYAGLVDRIRNKIEEAKQHG
;
A
#
# COMPACT_ATOMS: atom_id res chain seq x y z
N MET A 1 -60.94 26.84 -6.81
CA MET A 1 -59.87 26.66 -5.81
C MET A 1 -59.92 25.21 -5.33
N SER A 2 -59.34 24.21 -6.02
CA SER A 2 -59.19 22.86 -5.40
C SER A 2 -58.43 21.77 -6.20
N ASP A 3 -57.53 22.06 -7.15
CA ASP A 3 -56.75 20.96 -7.78
C ASP A 3 -55.27 21.01 -7.40
N ASP A 4 -54.61 22.16 -7.55
CA ASP A 4 -53.17 22.30 -7.21
C ASP A 4 -52.84 22.04 -5.74
N ALA A 5 -53.77 22.33 -4.82
CA ALA A 5 -53.57 22.08 -3.39
C ALA A 5 -53.70 20.60 -3.01
N GLN A 6 -54.47 19.82 -3.78
CA GLN A 6 -54.66 18.40 -3.56
C GLN A 6 -53.42 17.61 -4.02
N GLU A 7 -52.86 17.98 -5.18
CA GLU A 7 -51.67 17.35 -5.76
C GLU A 7 -50.41 17.56 -4.90
N ILE A 8 -50.22 18.78 -4.37
CA ILE A 8 -49.10 19.08 -3.45
C ILE A 8 -49.23 18.30 -2.14
N VAL A 9 -50.44 18.13 -1.60
CA VAL A 9 -50.65 17.37 -0.36
C VAL A 9 -50.41 15.88 -0.58
N ASP A 10 -50.86 15.31 -1.71
CA ASP A 10 -50.61 13.91 -2.04
C ASP A 10 -49.13 13.62 -2.33
N GLU A 11 -48.41 14.55 -2.96
CA GLU A 11 -46.95 14.46 -3.16
C GLU A 11 -46.18 14.56 -1.82
N ILE A 12 -46.59 15.46 -0.93
CA ILE A 12 -45.99 15.61 0.41
C ILE A 12 -46.29 14.37 1.27
N VAL A 13 -47.50 13.83 1.24
CA VAL A 13 -47.89 12.63 1.99
C VAL A 13 -47.14 11.40 1.47
N THR A 14 -46.93 11.27 0.16
CA THR A 14 -46.16 10.16 -0.43
C THR A 14 -44.65 10.32 -0.24
N LYS A 15 -44.12 11.53 -0.15
CA LYS A 15 -42.70 11.78 0.18
C LYS A 15 -42.41 11.54 1.66
N ILE A 16 -43.25 12.07 2.55
CA ILE A 16 -43.14 11.84 4.00
C ILE A 16 -43.36 10.36 4.33
N GLY A 17 -44.28 9.69 3.63
CA GLY A 17 -44.50 8.25 3.77
C GLY A 17 -43.28 7.43 3.36
N ARG A 18 -42.61 7.78 2.25
CA ARG A 18 -41.36 7.14 1.81
C ARG A 18 -40.21 7.37 2.78
N GLU A 19 -39.98 8.61 3.22
CA GLU A 19 -38.94 8.91 4.21
C GLU A 19 -39.18 8.21 5.55
N ARG A 20 -40.45 8.03 5.96
CA ARG A 20 -40.80 7.32 7.19
C ARG A 20 -40.57 5.81 7.04
N ALA A 21 -40.95 5.23 5.91
CA ALA A 21 -40.70 3.82 5.61
C ALA A 21 -39.19 3.51 5.51
N GLU A 22 -38.42 4.38 4.87
CA GLU A 22 -36.95 4.27 4.80
C GLU A 22 -36.31 4.37 6.18
N ARG A 23 -36.74 5.32 7.03
CA ARG A 23 -36.28 5.41 8.42
C ARG A 23 -36.63 4.17 9.24
N GLN A 24 -37.82 3.60 9.01
CA GLN A 24 -38.28 2.42 9.75
C GLN A 24 -37.48 1.17 9.32
N ALA A 25 -37.28 0.98 8.02
CA ALA A 25 -36.41 -0.07 7.47
C ALA A 25 -34.96 0.08 7.94
N MET A 26 -34.45 1.32 8.01
CA MET A 26 -33.11 1.61 8.52
C MET A 26 -33.00 1.31 10.03
N GLN A 27 -34.03 1.59 10.82
CA GLN A 27 -34.08 1.24 12.24
C GLN A 27 -34.18 -0.27 12.48
N GLU A 28 -34.92 -1.00 11.64
CA GLU A 28 -35.03 -2.45 11.72
C GLU A 28 -33.71 -3.15 11.30
N ALA A 29 -33.09 -2.70 10.21
CA ALA A 29 -31.76 -3.16 9.81
C ALA A 29 -30.69 -2.87 10.89
N ALA A 30 -30.79 -1.71 11.57
CA ALA A 30 -29.87 -1.35 12.65
C ALA A 30 -30.02 -2.24 13.88
N LYS A 31 -31.25 -2.71 14.18
CA LYS A 31 -31.52 -3.65 15.27
C LYS A 31 -31.01 -5.06 14.97
N ASN A 32 -31.08 -5.49 13.72
CA ASN A 32 -30.71 -6.84 13.31
C ASN A 32 -29.23 -6.97 12.88
N GLY A 33 -28.53 -5.84 12.68
CA GLY A 33 -27.15 -5.83 12.19
C GLY A 33 -27.05 -6.09 10.68
N ASP A 34 -28.16 -5.95 9.95
CA ASP A 34 -28.24 -6.24 8.53
C ASP A 34 -27.61 -5.11 7.70
N TYR A 35 -27.00 -5.50 6.57
CA TYR A 35 -26.43 -4.57 5.59
C TYR A 35 -27.54 -3.97 4.72
N ILE A 36 -27.50 -2.66 4.52
CA ILE A 36 -28.33 -1.92 3.57
C ILE A 36 -27.53 -1.75 2.28
N ASP A 37 -28.19 -1.92 1.13
CA ASP A 37 -27.62 -1.58 -0.17
C ASP A 37 -27.86 -0.09 -0.45
N SER A 38 -26.77 0.68 -0.62
CA SER A 38 -26.80 2.11 -0.91
C SER A 38 -25.87 2.38 -2.09
N ASP A 39 -26.40 2.83 -3.23
CA ASP A 39 -25.66 3.14 -4.45
C ASP A 39 -24.63 2.07 -4.88
N GLY A 40 -25.00 0.78 -4.74
CA GLY A 40 -24.17 -0.36 -5.13
C GLY A 40 -23.15 -0.81 -4.08
N ALA A 41 -23.23 -0.28 -2.85
CA ALA A 41 -22.39 -0.70 -1.72
C ALA A 41 -23.23 -1.23 -0.55
N ARG A 42 -22.84 -2.41 -0.03
CA ARG A 42 -23.41 -2.97 1.20
C ARG A 42 -22.81 -2.28 2.41
N VAL A 43 -23.59 -1.45 3.08
CA VAL A 43 -23.16 -0.65 4.23
C VAL A 43 -24.04 -0.92 5.44
N THR A 44 -23.47 -0.82 6.65
CA THR A 44 -24.29 -0.94 7.86
C THR A 44 -25.00 0.38 8.15
N PRO A 45 -26.20 0.34 8.75
CA PRO A 45 -26.89 1.54 9.22
C PRO A 45 -26.02 2.43 10.13
N LYS A 46 -25.17 1.80 10.95
CA LYS A 46 -24.20 2.49 11.82
C LYS A 46 -23.15 3.26 11.02
N PHE A 47 -22.68 2.70 9.90
CA PHE A 47 -21.74 3.37 9.01
C PHE A 47 -22.38 4.55 8.28
N LEU A 48 -23.61 4.41 7.78
CA LEU A 48 -24.35 5.52 7.17
C LEU A 48 -24.60 6.66 8.17
N GLN A 49 -24.95 6.33 9.40
CA GLN A 49 -25.11 7.32 10.47
C GLN A 49 -23.79 8.03 10.78
N PHE A 50 -22.68 7.29 10.84
CA PHE A 50 -21.34 7.87 11.00
C PHE A 50 -20.99 8.84 9.86
N MET A 51 -21.21 8.45 8.60
CA MET A 51 -20.96 9.31 7.43
C MET A 51 -21.80 10.59 7.44
N ARG A 52 -23.07 10.49 7.86
CA ARG A 52 -23.93 11.66 8.03
C ARG A 52 -23.41 12.61 9.12
N LEU A 53 -23.00 12.07 10.27
CA LEU A 53 -22.40 12.88 11.35
C LEU A 53 -21.09 13.54 10.91
N ALA A 54 -20.29 12.87 10.08
CA ALA A 54 -19.09 13.42 9.45
C ALA A 54 -19.40 14.60 8.51
N GLN A 55 -20.37 14.44 7.61
CA GLN A 55 -20.77 15.50 6.68
C GLN A 55 -21.36 16.72 7.42
N GLU A 56 -22.08 16.49 8.51
CA GLU A 56 -22.65 17.56 9.33
C GLU A 56 -21.63 18.23 10.26
N GLY A 57 -20.36 17.78 10.29
CA GLY A 57 -19.33 18.27 11.22
C GLY A 57 -19.65 17.97 12.69
N LYS A 58 -20.52 17.00 12.95
CA LYS A 58 -21.02 16.60 14.27
C LYS A 58 -20.53 15.21 14.64
N LEU A 59 -19.34 14.83 14.16
CA LEU A 59 -18.70 13.63 14.70
C LEU A 59 -18.60 13.82 16.21
N PRO A 60 -19.03 12.84 17.01
CA PRO A 60 -18.79 12.90 18.43
C PRO A 60 -17.29 13.10 18.63
N ASP A 61 -16.94 13.96 19.58
CA ASP A 61 -15.59 14.01 20.10
C ASP A 61 -15.17 12.55 20.36
N PRO A 62 -14.12 12.04 19.70
CA PRO A 62 -13.70 10.67 19.88
C PRO A 62 -13.34 10.37 21.34
N GLY A 63 -13.23 11.40 22.19
CA GLY A 63 -12.90 11.31 23.60
C GLY A 63 -11.42 10.94 23.75
N ASP A 64 -11.09 10.36 24.90
CA ASP A 64 -9.81 9.68 25.06
C ASP A 64 -9.80 8.41 24.22
N VAL A 65 -9.33 8.53 22.98
CA VAL A 65 -8.98 7.37 22.16
C VAL A 65 -7.85 6.65 22.89
N PRO A 66 -8.05 5.39 23.33
CA PRO A 66 -7.00 4.64 23.98
C PRO A 66 -5.76 4.62 23.08
N GLU A 67 -4.60 4.92 23.65
CA GLU A 67 -3.36 4.80 22.92
C GLU A 67 -3.23 3.35 22.44
N VAL A 68 -3.02 3.18 21.13
CA VAL A 68 -2.87 1.85 20.54
C VAL A 68 -1.59 1.24 21.09
N ASP A 69 -1.67 -0.02 21.54
CA ASP A 69 -0.52 -0.77 22.01
C ASP A 69 0.64 -0.65 21.01
N PRO A 70 1.86 -0.26 21.43
CA PRO A 70 3.02 -0.14 20.56
C PRO A 70 3.33 -1.40 19.73
N GLU A 71 3.00 -2.59 20.24
CA GLU A 71 3.15 -3.84 19.50
C GLU A 71 2.12 -3.97 18.37
N VAL A 72 0.87 -3.59 18.63
CA VAL A 72 -0.18 -3.52 17.60
C VAL A 72 0.22 -2.53 16.53
N ARG A 73 0.70 -1.34 16.91
CA ARG A 73 1.15 -0.32 15.95
C ARG A 73 2.27 -0.83 15.04
N ARG A 74 3.31 -1.46 15.60
CA ARG A 74 4.40 -2.04 14.79
C ARG A 74 3.89 -3.07 13.80
N LEU A 75 3.00 -3.96 14.25
CA LEU A 75 2.43 -4.98 13.38
C LEU A 75 1.50 -4.40 12.31
N ILE A 76 0.86 -3.26 12.55
CA ILE A 76 0.11 -2.52 11.52
C ILE A 76 1.03 -2.06 10.41
N GLU A 77 2.19 -1.49 10.76
CA GLU A 77 3.16 -0.98 9.79
C GLU A 77 3.64 -2.13 8.87
N GLU A 78 3.98 -3.29 9.43
CA GLU A 78 4.37 -4.50 8.70
C GLU A 78 3.24 -5.11 7.85
N LEU A 79 2.00 -5.16 8.36
CA LEU A 79 0.89 -5.80 7.65
C LEU A 79 0.24 -4.90 6.61
N THR A 80 0.40 -3.58 6.70
CA THR A 80 -0.22 -2.65 5.74
C THR A 80 0.30 -2.90 4.34
N VAL A 81 1.62 -3.08 4.21
CA VAL A 81 2.30 -3.45 2.98
C VAL A 81 3.35 -4.51 3.29
N VAL A 82 3.11 -5.73 2.82
CA VAL A 82 3.99 -6.88 3.05
C VAL A 82 4.87 -7.11 1.83
N HIS A 83 6.18 -7.00 2.01
CA HIS A 83 7.19 -7.28 0.98
C HIS A 83 7.56 -8.75 0.98
N LEU A 84 7.15 -9.47 -0.06
CA LEU A 84 7.39 -10.89 -0.22
C LEU A 84 8.66 -11.12 -1.04
N PRO A 85 9.61 -11.96 -0.55
CA PRO A 85 10.81 -12.29 -1.30
C PRO A 85 10.47 -13.09 -2.55
N GLU A 86 11.44 -13.17 -3.47
CA GLU A 86 11.37 -14.16 -4.54
C GLU A 86 11.24 -15.57 -3.96
N TRP A 87 10.50 -16.42 -4.67
CA TRP A 87 10.36 -17.81 -4.25
C TRP A 87 11.31 -18.67 -5.04
N ARG A 88 12.04 -19.56 -4.34
CA ARG A 88 13.00 -20.50 -4.92
C ARG A 88 12.68 -21.93 -4.52
N THR A 89 13.01 -22.87 -5.40
CA THR A 89 13.02 -24.30 -5.07
C THR A 89 14.14 -24.62 -4.06
N PRO A 90 14.13 -25.79 -3.40
CA PRO A 90 15.26 -26.26 -2.59
C PRO A 90 16.59 -26.35 -3.38
N SER A 91 16.51 -26.49 -4.71
CA SER A 91 17.67 -26.48 -5.62
C SER A 91 18.11 -25.08 -6.06
N GLY A 92 17.49 -24.01 -5.53
CA GLY A 92 17.85 -22.62 -5.81
C GLY A 92 17.23 -22.00 -7.07
N ARG A 93 16.42 -22.74 -7.83
CA ARG A 93 15.75 -22.22 -9.03
C ARG A 93 14.64 -21.26 -8.63
N LYS A 94 14.64 -20.06 -9.21
CA LYS A 94 13.56 -19.08 -9.04
C LYS A 94 12.25 -19.58 -9.67
N ILE A 95 11.16 -19.51 -8.90
CA ILE A 95 9.80 -19.92 -9.31
C ILE A 95 8.78 -18.77 -9.24
N ALA A 96 9.06 -17.73 -8.46
CA ALA A 96 8.27 -16.50 -8.44
C ALA A 96 9.18 -15.29 -8.19
N GLU A 97 8.84 -14.16 -8.82
CA GLU A 97 9.49 -12.87 -8.56
C GLU A 97 9.11 -12.33 -7.17
N PRO A 98 9.91 -11.41 -6.60
CA PRO A 98 9.50 -10.64 -5.43
C PRO A 98 8.18 -9.90 -5.71
N ALA A 99 7.36 -9.74 -4.69
CA ALA A 99 6.05 -9.12 -4.83
C ALA A 99 5.69 -8.29 -3.59
N VAL A 100 4.75 -7.38 -3.76
CA VAL A 100 4.21 -6.58 -2.65
C VAL A 100 2.72 -6.86 -2.52
N ALA A 101 2.27 -7.14 -1.29
CA ALA A 101 0.88 -7.40 -0.98
C ALA A 101 0.34 -6.37 0.00
N ARG A 102 -0.87 -5.87 -0.25
CA ARG A 102 -1.57 -4.95 0.66
C ARG A 102 -2.63 -5.72 1.45
N ILE A 103 -2.71 -5.49 2.75
CA ILE A 103 -3.76 -6.07 3.59
C ILE A 103 -4.75 -4.97 4.00
N PRO A 104 -5.96 -4.90 3.39
CA PRO A 104 -6.90 -3.81 3.64
C PRO A 104 -7.35 -3.65 5.10
N GLN A 105 -7.27 -4.72 5.89
CA GLN A 105 -7.68 -4.74 7.31
C GLN A 105 -6.48 -4.97 8.25
N ALA A 106 -5.28 -4.50 7.89
CA ALA A 106 -4.05 -4.66 8.67
C ALA A 106 -4.23 -4.28 10.16
N ALA A 107 -4.90 -3.16 10.46
CA ALA A 107 -5.22 -2.74 11.83
C ALA A 107 -5.98 -3.78 12.65
N ARG A 108 -7.06 -4.33 12.09
CA ARG A 108 -7.86 -5.34 12.77
C ARG A 108 -7.13 -6.67 12.91
N LEU A 109 -6.36 -7.04 11.88
CA LEU A 109 -5.55 -8.26 11.90
C LEU A 109 -4.41 -8.17 12.92
N ALA A 110 -3.72 -7.03 12.98
CA ALA A 110 -2.65 -6.78 13.94
C ALA A 110 -3.13 -6.91 15.38
N GLN A 111 -4.23 -6.21 15.73
CA GLN A 111 -4.82 -6.33 17.06
C GLN A 111 -5.17 -7.78 17.39
N TYR A 112 -5.83 -8.49 16.47
CA TYR A 112 -6.19 -9.89 16.67
C TYR A 112 -4.98 -10.80 16.88
N LEU A 113 -3.86 -10.58 16.19
CA LEU A 113 -2.64 -11.36 16.35
C LEU A 113 -1.98 -11.10 17.70
N VAL A 114 -1.88 -9.83 18.12
CA VAL A 114 -1.35 -9.47 19.44
C VAL A 114 -2.21 -10.05 20.56
N ASP A 115 -3.55 -9.96 20.45
CA ASP A 115 -4.49 -10.56 21.41
C ASP A 115 -4.32 -12.09 21.51
N ARG A 116 -3.84 -12.74 20.44
CA ARG A 116 -3.50 -14.17 20.39
C ARG A 116 -2.11 -14.50 20.95
N GLY A 117 -1.37 -13.49 21.42
CA GLY A 117 -0.01 -13.63 21.92
C GLY A 117 1.04 -13.73 20.81
N TRP A 118 0.74 -13.29 19.59
CA TRP A 118 1.78 -13.13 18.58
C TRP A 118 2.65 -11.93 18.95
N ALA A 119 3.96 -12.12 18.88
CA ALA A 119 4.95 -11.10 19.15
C ALA A 119 6.14 -11.24 18.19
N GLN A 120 6.72 -10.11 17.78
CA GLN A 120 7.92 -10.09 16.95
C GLN A 120 9.14 -10.52 17.79
N GLN A 121 9.96 -11.40 17.22
CA GLN A 121 11.24 -11.85 17.81
C GLN A 121 12.37 -11.58 16.82
N PRO A 122 12.97 -10.37 16.83
CA PRO A 122 13.97 -9.96 15.84
C PRO A 122 15.18 -10.91 15.74
N GLU A 123 15.53 -11.57 16.83
CA GLU A 123 16.60 -12.58 16.88
C GLU A 123 16.30 -13.85 16.06
N ARG A 124 15.02 -14.09 15.72
CA ARG A 124 14.59 -15.22 14.88
C ARG A 124 14.38 -14.85 13.42
N GLU A 125 14.58 -13.59 13.06
CA GLU A 125 14.50 -13.15 11.67
C GLU A 125 15.57 -13.86 10.84
N ARG A 126 15.12 -14.50 9.76
CA ARG A 126 15.99 -15.20 8.79
C ARG A 126 16.24 -14.36 7.54
N ILE A 127 15.31 -13.46 7.24
CA ILE A 127 15.31 -12.59 6.07
C ILE A 127 14.93 -11.20 6.56
N ARG A 128 15.56 -10.18 5.99
CA ARG A 128 15.12 -8.78 6.11
C ARG A 128 14.91 -8.18 4.75
N TRP A 129 13.95 -7.26 4.69
CA TRP A 129 13.73 -6.40 3.55
C TRP A 129 14.42 -5.05 3.78
N ALA A 130 14.99 -4.47 2.73
CA ALA A 130 15.36 -3.06 2.68
C ALA A 130 14.86 -2.44 1.38
N PRO A 131 14.57 -1.13 1.37
CA PRO A 131 14.26 -0.42 0.14
C PRO A 131 15.43 -0.49 -0.84
N THR A 132 15.12 -0.37 -2.13
CA THR A 132 16.11 -0.23 -3.19
C THR A 132 16.98 1.00 -2.91
N PRO A 133 18.34 0.89 -2.91
CA PRO A 133 19.22 2.03 -2.71
C PRO A 133 18.95 3.15 -3.72
N GLY A 134 18.62 4.36 -3.24
CA GLY A 134 18.22 5.47 -4.12
C GLY A 134 16.92 5.19 -4.90
N GLY A 135 16.15 4.17 -4.52
CA GLY A 135 14.84 3.89 -5.08
C GLY A 135 13.84 5.02 -4.78
N LEU A 136 12.69 4.96 -5.45
CA LEU A 136 11.57 5.79 -5.03
C LEU A 136 11.15 5.33 -3.62
N THR A 137 10.80 6.27 -2.73
CA THR A 137 10.14 5.99 -1.44
C THR A 137 8.69 5.58 -1.65
N ASP A 138 8.45 4.67 -2.59
CA ASP A 138 7.16 4.07 -2.86
C ASP A 138 6.99 2.89 -1.89
N PRO A 139 5.91 2.82 -1.10
CA PRO A 139 5.63 1.64 -0.28
C PRO A 139 5.57 0.35 -1.11
N PHE A 140 5.31 0.43 -2.42
CA PHE A 140 5.28 -0.71 -3.34
C PHE A 140 6.63 -1.06 -3.97
N ASP A 141 7.73 -0.45 -3.54
CA ASP A 141 9.06 -0.90 -3.91
C ASP A 141 9.26 -2.36 -3.46
N THR A 142 9.59 -3.25 -4.39
CA THR A 142 9.89 -4.65 -4.06
C THR A 142 11.19 -4.78 -3.29
N GLY A 143 12.08 -3.77 -3.37
CA GLY A 143 13.32 -3.66 -2.61
C GLY A 143 14.22 -4.88 -2.71
N LEU A 144 14.94 -5.14 -1.62
CA LEU A 144 15.92 -6.21 -1.50
C LEU A 144 15.64 -7.06 -0.27
N HIS A 145 15.60 -8.36 -0.46
CA HIS A 145 15.56 -9.34 0.62
C HIS A 145 16.94 -9.95 0.81
N TYR A 146 17.47 -9.88 2.02
CA TYR A 146 18.78 -10.41 2.36
C TYR A 146 18.72 -11.29 3.60
N GLU A 147 19.59 -12.28 3.60
CA GLU A 147 19.84 -13.16 4.74
C GLU A 147 21.06 -12.65 5.52
N ARG A 148 21.29 -13.24 6.70
CA ARG A 148 22.53 -12.99 7.44
C ARG A 148 23.73 -13.51 6.66
N ASP A 149 24.84 -12.80 6.76
CA ASP A 149 26.11 -13.19 6.15
C ASP A 149 26.77 -14.37 6.90
N GLU A 150 27.99 -14.74 6.47
CA GLU A 150 28.77 -15.83 7.07
C GLU A 150 29.12 -15.59 8.55
N ASN A 151 29.12 -14.34 9.00
CA ASN A 151 29.36 -13.94 10.39
C ASN A 151 28.07 -13.88 11.22
N GLY A 152 26.91 -14.10 10.59
CA GLY A 152 25.61 -13.97 11.22
C GLY A 152 25.12 -12.52 11.34
N GLU A 153 25.75 -11.57 10.66
CA GLU A 153 25.36 -10.16 10.66
C GLU A 153 24.44 -9.85 9.47
N TRP A 154 23.67 -8.77 9.59
CA TRP A 154 22.87 -8.29 8.46
C TRP A 154 23.77 -7.50 7.51
N PRO A 155 23.87 -7.85 6.22
CA PRO A 155 24.74 -7.16 5.30
C PRO A 155 24.32 -5.69 5.15
N VAL A 156 25.30 -4.79 5.18
CA VAL A 156 25.11 -3.39 4.81
C VAL A 156 25.13 -3.31 3.28
N ILE A 157 24.05 -2.83 2.69
CA ILE A 157 23.96 -2.69 1.24
C ILE A 157 24.77 -1.48 0.82
N ASP A 158 25.91 -1.71 0.15
CA ASP A 158 26.70 -0.67 -0.48
C ASP A 158 26.01 -0.21 -1.78
N PRO A 159 25.58 1.07 -1.90
CA PRO A 159 24.95 1.57 -3.10
C PRO A 159 25.85 1.48 -4.35
N GLU A 160 27.17 1.58 -4.20
CA GLU A 160 28.12 1.47 -5.32
C GLU A 160 28.14 0.03 -5.86
N ALA A 161 28.24 -0.96 -4.96
CA ALA A 161 28.14 -2.37 -5.35
C ALA A 161 26.75 -2.73 -5.90
N PHE A 162 25.69 -2.07 -5.42
CA PHE A 162 24.33 -2.30 -5.91
C PHE A 162 24.10 -1.75 -7.33
N TRP A 163 24.59 -0.54 -7.60
CA TRP A 163 24.50 0.16 -8.89
C TRP A 163 25.80 0.06 -9.70
N ASP A 164 26.33 -1.15 -9.82
CA ASP A 164 27.61 -1.38 -10.50
C ASP A 164 27.55 -1.06 -12.01
N ILE A 165 28.36 -0.09 -12.42
CA ILE A 165 28.44 0.38 -13.81
C ILE A 165 28.99 -0.69 -14.78
N GLU A 166 29.68 -1.71 -14.28
CA GLU A 166 30.15 -2.84 -15.11
C GLU A 166 28.98 -3.67 -15.65
N HIS A 167 27.81 -3.60 -15.01
CA HIS A 167 26.59 -4.28 -15.44
C HIS A 167 25.77 -3.49 -16.49
N ILE A 168 26.27 -2.36 -16.99
CA ILE A 168 25.60 -1.60 -18.04
C ILE A 168 25.75 -2.32 -19.40
N GLU A 169 24.62 -2.68 -19.99
CA GLU A 169 24.54 -3.19 -21.35
C GLU A 169 24.09 -2.09 -22.31
N THR A 170 24.77 -1.97 -23.46
CA THR A 170 24.40 -1.01 -24.51
C THR A 170 23.96 -1.72 -25.79
N LYS A 171 22.87 -1.24 -26.40
CA LYS A 171 22.33 -1.79 -27.64
C LYS A 171 21.87 -0.68 -28.58
N GLN A 172 22.16 -0.83 -29.87
CA GLN A 172 21.62 0.04 -30.90
C GLN A 172 20.19 -0.39 -31.27
N GLN A 173 19.28 0.57 -31.39
CA GLN A 173 17.90 0.38 -31.83
C GLN A 173 17.77 0.44 -33.36
N GLN A 174 16.59 0.05 -33.86
CA GLN A 174 16.30 0.03 -35.30
C GLN A 174 16.27 1.43 -35.93
N ASP A 175 15.95 2.46 -35.15
CA ASP A 175 15.93 3.86 -35.57
C ASP A 175 17.32 4.53 -35.57
N GLY A 176 18.37 3.77 -35.22
CA GLY A 176 19.75 4.24 -35.16
C GLY A 176 20.17 4.81 -33.79
N THR A 177 19.23 5.03 -32.86
CA THR A 177 19.53 5.47 -31.49
C THR A 177 20.19 4.37 -30.67
N TRP A 178 20.82 4.75 -29.56
CA TRP A 178 21.45 3.83 -28.62
C TRP A 178 20.77 3.85 -27.28
N VAL A 179 20.58 2.68 -26.68
CA VAL A 179 20.12 2.54 -25.30
C VAL A 179 21.21 1.88 -24.46
N ALA A 180 21.48 2.47 -23.30
CA ALA A 180 22.17 1.82 -22.20
C ALA A 180 21.14 1.40 -21.16
N ALA A 181 21.24 0.18 -20.65
CA ALA A 181 20.36 -0.35 -19.62
C ALA A 181 21.17 -1.08 -18.54
N HIS A 182 20.73 -0.93 -17.30
CA HIS A 182 21.21 -1.72 -16.17
C HIS A 182 20.20 -2.83 -15.88
N HIS A 183 20.64 -4.03 -15.49
CA HIS A 183 19.73 -5.16 -15.19
C HIS A 183 18.70 -4.88 -14.09
N ARG A 184 18.98 -3.86 -13.25
CA ARG A 184 18.06 -3.36 -12.22
C ARG A 184 16.97 -2.40 -12.74
N GLY A 185 16.73 -2.35 -14.05
CA GLY A 185 15.55 -1.71 -14.63
C GLY A 185 15.65 -0.20 -14.88
N ILE A 186 16.84 0.40 -14.76
CA ILE A 186 17.09 1.78 -15.21
C ILE A 186 17.75 1.76 -16.59
N ALA A 187 17.36 2.72 -17.43
CA ALA A 187 17.90 2.86 -18.78
C ALA A 187 18.00 4.34 -19.19
N PHE A 188 18.80 4.59 -20.21
CA PHE A 188 18.95 5.89 -20.85
C PHE A 188 19.15 5.72 -22.37
N THR A 189 18.52 6.59 -23.15
CA THR A 189 18.60 6.60 -24.61
C THR A 189 19.37 7.83 -25.08
N GLY A 190 20.33 7.64 -25.98
CA GLY A 190 21.13 8.71 -26.60
C GLY A 190 21.26 8.54 -28.10
N ALA A 191 21.74 9.58 -28.80
CA ALA A 191 21.99 9.51 -30.24
C ALA A 191 23.22 8.65 -30.58
N THR A 192 24.15 8.52 -29.63
CA THR A 192 25.36 7.70 -29.77
C THR A 192 25.53 6.71 -28.63
N LYS A 193 26.33 5.66 -28.84
CA LYS A 193 26.67 4.66 -27.80
C LYS A 193 27.26 5.32 -26.54
N SER A 194 28.20 6.26 -26.73
CA SER A 194 28.87 6.95 -25.63
C SER A 194 27.93 7.87 -24.87
N GLU A 195 27.03 8.58 -25.56
CA GLU A 195 26.01 9.42 -24.92
C GLU A 195 25.03 8.57 -24.10
N ALA A 196 24.57 7.45 -24.66
CA ALA A 196 23.67 6.54 -23.95
C ALA A 196 24.32 6.00 -22.66
N TYR A 197 25.58 5.56 -22.75
CA TYR A 197 26.35 5.06 -21.62
C TYR A 197 26.60 6.15 -20.56
N ALA A 198 27.09 7.31 -20.98
CA ALA A 198 27.37 8.43 -20.07
C ALA A 198 26.11 8.89 -19.34
N GLY A 199 24.97 9.03 -20.04
CA GLY A 199 23.70 9.41 -19.43
C GLY A 199 23.21 8.38 -18.40
N LEU A 200 23.44 7.08 -18.62
CA LEU A 200 23.11 6.06 -17.63
C LEU A 200 24.08 6.09 -16.43
N VAL A 201 25.38 6.30 -16.65
CA VAL A 201 26.37 6.45 -15.57
C VAL A 201 26.04 7.64 -14.68
N ASP A 202 25.66 8.79 -15.26
CA ASP A 202 25.24 9.96 -14.50
C ASP A 202 23.96 9.68 -13.69
N ARG A 203 23.01 8.95 -14.26
CA ARG A 203 21.81 8.50 -13.55
C ARG A 203 22.14 7.57 -12.38
N ILE A 204 23.07 6.63 -12.57
CA ILE A 204 23.57 5.74 -11.51
C ILE A 204 24.25 6.54 -10.40
N ARG A 205 25.11 7.50 -10.75
CA ARG A 205 25.76 8.38 -9.77
C ARG A 205 24.73 9.10 -8.91
N ASN A 206 23.67 9.65 -9.52
CA ASN A 206 22.60 10.29 -8.78
C ASN A 206 21.89 9.31 -7.83
N LYS A 207 21.63 8.08 -8.26
CA LYS A 207 21.02 7.04 -7.41
C LYS A 207 21.88 6.67 -6.21
N ILE A 208 23.19 6.57 -6.41
CA ILE A 208 24.16 6.30 -5.34
C ILE A 208 24.18 7.47 -4.33
N GLU A 209 24.20 8.71 -4.81
CA GLU A 209 24.19 9.88 -3.93
C GLU A 209 22.86 10.03 -3.18
N GLU A 210 21.72 9.77 -3.83
CA GLU A 210 20.40 9.68 -3.17
C GLU A 210 20.41 8.63 -2.05
N ALA A 211 21.00 7.46 -2.31
CA ALA A 211 21.12 6.40 -1.31
C ALA A 211 21.98 6.82 -0.11
N LYS A 212 23.10 7.52 -0.34
CA LYS A 212 23.99 8.00 0.74
C LYS A 212 23.37 9.13 1.57
N GLN A 213 22.40 9.88 1.03
CA GLN A 213 21.72 10.96 1.75
C GLN A 213 20.54 10.47 2.61
N HIS A 214 19.98 9.31 2.27
CA HIS A 214 18.76 8.78 2.89
C HIS A 214 18.93 7.43 3.59
N GLY A 215 20.11 6.79 3.50
CA GLY A 215 20.49 5.59 4.26
C GLY A 215 21.20 5.93 5.57
#